data_AF-A0A0D0QF59-F1
#
_entry.id   AF-A0A0D0QF59-F1
#
_cell.length_a   1.000
_cell.length_b   1.000
_cell.length_c   1.000
_cell.angle_alpha   90.00
_cell.angle_beta   90.00
_cell.angle_gamma   90.00
#
_symmetry.space_group_name_H-M   'P 1'
#
loop_
_entity.id
_entity.type
_entity.pdbx_description
1 polymer ?
#
loop_
_entity_poly.entity_id
_entity_poly.type
_entity_poly.pdbx_seq_one_letter_code
_entity_poly.pdbx_strand_id
1 'polypeptide(L)'
;MRTGFGRFAQELRARRALSLSEFADSISVSPSRVCNLECGRTSINDDIVGAYIRVLSCSGEDAHELRKLAEFSDSHRLHSGRDSSCPPLLAMLDSFRDRISPKAIAEIQSILERETGERVNALLFSSTRSIAPRSRRGKRPSLTPKRFAEICILAGRIRSDAGAGELSRLKVGRFLEHLAASDLAFDWEAVEHLPPVFSGAFACMTVGPDGHLLLVEEERLGSAERDVAFARHVLAHEVGHHFLHASLLAGGDSIFLAPQELARNRSQLIGSDRQIEQVVDRLEEVEAECFATFLLIPWEAFLKGTEAAYLAKDYGEQLDEVKRYYPHFKNTAALDAFRAILWEDGERSHPIFHI
;
A
#
# COMPACT_ATOMS: atom_id res chain seq x y z
N MET A 1 -14.53 -17.85 -29.38
CA MET A 1 -13.15 -17.33 -29.29
C MET A 1 -12.94 -16.82 -27.87
N ARG A 2 -11.89 -17.24 -27.16
CA ARG A 2 -11.63 -16.84 -25.76
C ARG A 2 -10.77 -15.58 -25.72
N THR A 3 -11.04 -14.69 -24.77
CA THR A 3 -10.24 -13.46 -24.58
C THR A 3 -8.85 -13.79 -24.06
N GLY A 4 -7.94 -12.80 -24.03
CA GLY A 4 -6.64 -12.95 -23.36
C GLY A 4 -6.85 -13.32 -21.89
N PHE A 5 -7.74 -12.61 -21.20
CA PHE A 5 -8.17 -12.92 -19.83
C PHE A 5 -8.66 -14.37 -19.70
N GLY A 6 -9.57 -14.80 -20.56
CA GLY A 6 -10.15 -16.14 -20.45
C GLY A 6 -9.18 -17.27 -20.76
N ARG A 7 -8.23 -17.06 -21.67
CA ARG A 7 -7.16 -18.03 -21.93
C ARG A 7 -6.25 -18.18 -20.71
N PHE A 8 -5.79 -17.05 -20.17
CA PHE A 8 -4.90 -17.04 -19.01
C PHE A 8 -5.58 -17.61 -17.76
N ALA A 9 -6.83 -17.23 -17.49
CA ALA A 9 -7.61 -17.78 -16.38
C ALA A 9 -7.87 -19.29 -16.54
N GLN A 10 -8.13 -19.77 -17.76
CA GLN A 10 -8.30 -21.19 -18.02
C GLN A 10 -7.00 -21.97 -17.81
N GLU A 11 -5.86 -21.43 -18.24
CA GLU A 11 -4.54 -22.02 -18.00
C GLU A 11 -4.26 -22.14 -16.50
N LEU A 12 -4.56 -21.09 -15.73
CA LEU A 12 -4.43 -21.12 -14.28
C LEU A 12 -5.37 -22.15 -13.63
N ARG A 13 -6.64 -22.24 -14.06
CA ARG A 13 -7.56 -23.30 -13.60
C ARG A 13 -7.03 -24.70 -13.90
N ALA A 14 -6.50 -24.91 -15.10
CA ALA A 14 -5.94 -26.20 -15.52
C ALA A 14 -4.71 -26.56 -14.68
N ARG A 15 -3.82 -25.60 -14.39
CA ARG A 15 -2.66 -25.80 -13.48
C ARG A 15 -3.09 -26.18 -12.06
N ARG A 16 -4.26 -25.72 -11.62
CA ARG A 16 -4.86 -26.06 -10.31
C ARG A 16 -5.76 -27.28 -10.34
N ALA A 17 -5.85 -27.99 -11.48
CA ALA A 17 -6.74 -29.13 -11.69
C ALA A 17 -8.23 -28.85 -11.37
N LEU A 18 -8.66 -27.59 -11.52
CA LEU A 18 -10.06 -27.19 -11.28
C LEU A 18 -10.87 -27.30 -12.57
N SER A 19 -11.96 -28.06 -12.52
CA SER A 19 -12.96 -28.06 -13.59
C SER A 19 -13.71 -26.71 -13.65
N LEU A 20 -14.44 -26.48 -14.75
CA LEU A 20 -15.24 -25.26 -14.89
C LEU A 20 -16.36 -25.18 -13.84
N SER A 21 -16.96 -26.32 -13.46
CA SER A 21 -18.03 -26.34 -12.46
C SER A 21 -17.48 -26.07 -11.06
N GLU A 22 -16.40 -26.75 -10.65
CA GLU A 22 -15.79 -26.56 -9.33
C GLU A 22 -15.30 -25.13 -9.13
N PHE A 23 -14.72 -24.53 -10.17
CA PHE A 23 -14.34 -23.13 -10.11
C PHE A 23 -15.55 -22.20 -9.99
N ALA A 24 -16.59 -22.43 -10.80
CA ALA A 24 -17.81 -21.62 -10.76
C ALA A 24 -18.48 -21.67 -9.38
N ASP A 25 -18.54 -22.84 -8.77
CA ASP A 25 -19.05 -23.04 -7.42
C ASP A 25 -18.20 -22.27 -6.39
N SER A 26 -16.88 -22.28 -6.54
CA SER A 26 -15.94 -21.59 -5.63
C SER A 26 -16.04 -20.07 -5.67
N ILE A 27 -16.42 -19.48 -6.81
CA ILE A 27 -16.68 -18.04 -6.95
C ILE A 27 -18.19 -17.70 -6.91
N SER A 28 -19.05 -18.66 -6.53
CA SER A 28 -20.49 -18.49 -6.36
C SER A 28 -21.22 -17.96 -7.61
N VAL A 29 -20.84 -18.42 -8.81
CA VAL A 29 -21.53 -18.08 -10.07
C VAL A 29 -21.83 -19.34 -10.88
N SER A 30 -22.72 -19.24 -11.87
CA SER A 30 -23.00 -20.39 -12.74
C SER A 30 -21.82 -20.70 -13.69
N PRO A 31 -21.60 -21.97 -14.07
CA PRO A 31 -20.57 -22.34 -15.05
C PRO A 31 -20.71 -21.60 -16.38
N SER A 32 -21.95 -21.32 -16.79
CA SER A 32 -22.26 -20.51 -17.98
C SER A 32 -21.77 -19.06 -17.84
N ARG A 33 -21.83 -18.48 -16.63
CA ARG A 33 -21.32 -17.14 -16.36
C ARG A 33 -19.79 -17.10 -16.42
N VAL A 34 -19.11 -18.11 -15.88
CA VAL A 34 -17.64 -18.26 -16.02
C VAL A 34 -17.25 -18.40 -17.49
N CYS A 35 -17.95 -19.23 -18.25
CA CYS A 35 -17.71 -19.37 -19.69
C CYS A 35 -17.90 -18.04 -20.43
N ASN A 36 -18.93 -17.26 -20.07
CA ASN A 36 -19.16 -15.95 -20.64
C ASN A 36 -18.07 -14.93 -20.26
N LEU A 37 -17.55 -14.95 -19.04
CA LEU A 37 -16.42 -14.12 -18.62
C LEU A 37 -15.15 -14.48 -19.40
N GLU A 38 -14.81 -15.77 -19.50
CA GLU A 38 -13.63 -16.25 -20.25
C GLU A 38 -13.76 -16.02 -21.78
N CYS A 39 -14.98 -16.02 -22.30
CA CYS A 39 -15.23 -15.73 -23.71
C CYS A 39 -15.40 -14.24 -24.00
N GLY A 40 -15.29 -13.35 -23.01
CA GLY A 40 -15.50 -11.91 -23.19
C GLY A 40 -16.92 -11.57 -23.65
N ARG A 41 -17.92 -12.33 -23.19
CA ARG A 41 -19.36 -12.13 -23.41
C ARG A 41 -20.01 -11.29 -22.30
N THR A 42 -19.38 -11.17 -21.14
CA THR A 42 -19.77 -10.30 -20.02
C THR A 42 -18.60 -9.42 -19.58
N SER A 43 -18.88 -8.25 -19.01
CA SER A 43 -17.85 -7.38 -18.44
C SER A 43 -17.22 -8.02 -17.22
N ILE A 44 -15.95 -7.69 -16.99
CA ILE A 44 -15.12 -8.26 -15.94
C ILE A 44 -14.79 -7.15 -14.95
N ASN A 45 -15.66 -6.95 -13.97
CA ASN A 45 -15.41 -5.97 -12.91
C ASN A 45 -14.37 -6.48 -11.90
N ASP A 46 -13.84 -5.55 -11.11
CA ASP A 46 -12.82 -5.80 -10.08
C ASP A 46 -13.21 -6.90 -9.09
N ASP A 47 -14.49 -7.02 -8.73
CA ASP A 47 -14.97 -8.06 -7.81
C ASP A 47 -14.77 -9.46 -8.38
N ILE A 48 -15.06 -9.63 -9.68
CA ILE A 48 -14.87 -10.89 -10.39
C ILE A 48 -13.38 -11.19 -10.53
N VAL A 49 -12.54 -10.20 -10.86
CA VAL A 49 -11.09 -10.40 -10.92
C VAL A 49 -10.53 -10.79 -9.55
N GLY A 50 -10.97 -10.13 -8.48
CA GLY A 50 -10.61 -10.45 -7.12
C GLY A 50 -11.05 -11.86 -6.69
N ALA A 51 -12.20 -12.33 -7.17
CA ALA A 51 -12.66 -13.70 -6.95
C ALA A 51 -11.78 -14.72 -7.69
N TYR A 52 -11.40 -14.44 -8.94
CA TYR A 52 -10.46 -15.28 -9.71
C TYR A 52 -9.10 -15.37 -9.01
N ILE A 53 -8.53 -14.23 -8.60
CA ILE A 53 -7.23 -14.20 -7.90
C ILE A 53 -7.26 -15.04 -6.62
N ARG A 54 -8.33 -14.90 -5.83
CA ARG A 54 -8.48 -15.61 -4.56
C ARG A 54 -8.62 -17.11 -4.76
N VAL A 55 -9.55 -17.55 -5.63
CA VAL A 55 -9.83 -18.98 -5.83
C VAL A 55 -8.70 -19.69 -6.56
N LEU A 56 -8.04 -19.02 -7.52
CA LEU A 56 -6.89 -19.58 -8.21
C LEU A 56 -5.59 -19.49 -7.40
N SER A 57 -5.66 -18.88 -6.21
CA SER A 57 -4.51 -18.61 -5.34
C SER A 57 -3.39 -17.93 -6.12
N CYS A 58 -3.75 -16.91 -6.90
CA CYS A 58 -2.80 -16.12 -7.68
C CYS A 58 -2.11 -15.12 -6.75
N SER A 59 -0.79 -15.01 -6.88
CA SER A 59 0.02 -14.00 -6.20
C SER A 59 0.98 -13.35 -7.20
N GLY A 60 1.32 -12.08 -6.99
CA GLY A 60 2.32 -11.38 -7.81
C GLY A 60 1.93 -11.30 -9.28
N GLU A 61 2.78 -11.83 -10.16
CA GLU A 61 2.66 -11.73 -11.63
C GLU A 61 1.36 -12.31 -12.18
N ASP A 62 0.90 -13.47 -11.72
CA ASP A 62 -0.34 -14.09 -12.21
C ASP A 62 -1.58 -13.24 -11.87
N ALA A 63 -1.58 -12.62 -10.67
CA ALA A 63 -2.65 -11.73 -10.26
C ALA A 63 -2.63 -10.42 -11.07
N HIS A 64 -1.43 -9.90 -11.36
CA HIS A 64 -1.23 -8.72 -12.20
C HIS A 64 -1.71 -8.96 -13.63
N GLU A 65 -1.29 -10.06 -14.24
CA GLU A 65 -1.64 -10.37 -15.62
C GLU A 65 -3.15 -10.63 -15.77
N LEU A 66 -3.82 -11.26 -14.78
CA LEU A 66 -5.28 -11.37 -14.76
C LEU A 66 -5.98 -10.01 -14.72
N ARG A 67 -5.53 -9.08 -13.87
CA ARG A 67 -6.10 -7.72 -13.75
C ARG A 67 -5.91 -6.93 -15.04
N LYS A 68 -4.68 -6.89 -15.55
CA LYS A 68 -4.32 -6.24 -16.80
C LYS A 68 -5.16 -6.77 -17.97
N LEU A 69 -5.27 -8.08 -18.12
CA LEU A 69 -6.06 -8.69 -19.19
C LEU A 69 -7.56 -8.44 -19.04
N ALA A 70 -8.08 -8.29 -17.82
CA ALA A 70 -9.46 -7.89 -17.56
C ALA A 70 -9.72 -6.43 -17.98
N GLU A 71 -8.83 -5.51 -17.59
CA GLU A 71 -8.90 -4.09 -18.00
C GLU A 71 -8.85 -3.92 -19.52
N PHE A 72 -7.98 -4.66 -20.21
CA PHE A 72 -7.94 -4.68 -21.68
C PHE A 72 -9.25 -5.21 -22.27
N SER A 73 -9.82 -6.27 -21.69
CA SER A 73 -11.07 -6.88 -22.18
C SER A 73 -12.28 -5.96 -22.03
N ASP A 74 -12.33 -5.17 -20.95
CA ASP A 74 -13.41 -4.22 -20.69
C ASP A 74 -13.23 -2.90 -21.45
N SER A 75 -11.99 -2.43 -21.62
CA SER A 75 -11.68 -1.25 -22.43
C SER A 75 -12.14 -1.42 -23.88
N HIS A 76 -11.94 -2.60 -24.49
CA HIS A 76 -12.43 -2.86 -25.85
C HIS A 76 -13.97 -2.89 -25.97
N ARG A 77 -14.70 -3.17 -24.88
CA ARG A 77 -16.17 -3.20 -24.89
C ARG A 77 -16.79 -1.81 -24.77
N LEU A 78 -16.25 -0.96 -23.90
CA LEU A 78 -16.72 0.42 -23.70
C LEU A 78 -16.60 1.28 -24.96
N HIS A 79 -15.71 0.92 -25.88
CA HIS A 79 -15.44 1.67 -27.12
C HIS A 79 -16.17 1.10 -28.36
N SER A 80 -17.01 0.08 -28.19
CA SER A 80 -17.82 -0.50 -29.27
C SER A 80 -19.24 0.09 -29.35
N GLY A 81 -19.60 0.99 -28.44
CA GLY A 81 -20.90 1.64 -28.41
C GLY A 81 -20.78 3.14 -28.16
N ARG A 82 -21.05 3.91 -29.21
CA ARG A 82 -21.32 5.36 -29.30
C ARG A 82 -20.16 6.28 -29.70
N ASP A 83 -20.47 7.00 -30.78
CA ASP A 83 -19.95 8.28 -31.22
C ASP A 83 -19.43 9.15 -30.07
N SER A 84 -18.11 9.21 -29.92
CA SER A 84 -17.46 10.36 -29.30
C SER A 84 -16.13 10.59 -30.01
N SER A 85 -16.13 11.60 -30.87
CA SER A 85 -14.95 12.21 -31.47
C SER A 85 -14.08 12.86 -30.39
N CYS A 86 -13.25 12.08 -29.71
CA CYS A 86 -12.06 12.54 -29.01
C CYS A 86 -11.13 11.34 -28.84
N PRO A 87 -9.89 11.35 -29.37
CA PRO A 87 -9.21 10.10 -29.70
C PRO A 87 -8.71 9.36 -28.45
N PRO A 88 -8.59 8.01 -28.51
CA PRO A 88 -7.96 7.16 -27.49
C PRO A 88 -6.60 7.65 -26.98
N LEU A 89 -5.92 8.47 -27.79
CA LEU A 89 -4.63 9.09 -27.50
C LEU A 89 -4.64 10.00 -26.26
N LEU A 90 -5.71 10.78 -26.04
CA LEU A 90 -5.79 11.71 -24.90
C LEU A 90 -5.94 10.96 -23.57
N ALA A 91 -6.77 9.91 -23.54
CA ALA A 91 -6.89 9.03 -22.38
C ALA A 91 -5.59 8.25 -22.12
N MET A 92 -4.91 7.83 -23.19
CA MET A 92 -3.58 7.20 -23.09
C MET A 92 -2.58 8.17 -22.45
N LEU A 93 -2.52 9.43 -22.91
CA LEU A 93 -1.60 10.44 -22.37
C LEU A 93 -1.87 10.78 -20.89
N ASP A 94 -3.14 10.81 -20.48
CA ASP A 94 -3.50 11.05 -19.08
C ASP A 94 -3.04 9.91 -18.16
N SER A 95 -3.13 8.66 -18.64
CA SER A 95 -2.63 7.48 -17.89
C SER A 95 -1.09 7.42 -17.77
N PHE A 96 -0.37 8.09 -18.67
CA PHE A 96 1.09 8.15 -18.68
C PHE A 96 1.66 9.48 -18.15
N ARG A 97 0.82 10.36 -17.58
CA ARG A 97 1.17 11.70 -17.10
C ARG A 97 2.42 11.74 -16.20
N ASP A 98 2.59 10.74 -15.34
CA ASP A 98 3.71 10.67 -14.38
C ASP A 98 5.00 10.07 -14.98
N ARG A 99 4.93 9.53 -16.20
CA ARG A 99 6.03 8.81 -16.87
C ARG A 99 6.60 9.55 -18.08
N ILE A 100 5.96 10.64 -18.53
CA ILE A 100 6.38 11.39 -19.70
C ILE A 100 7.10 12.67 -19.25
N SER A 101 8.33 12.87 -19.73
CA SER A 101 9.10 14.08 -19.41
C SER A 101 8.42 15.33 -20.00
N PRO A 102 8.59 16.52 -19.37
CA PRO A 102 8.02 17.77 -19.88
C PRO A 102 8.38 18.08 -21.34
N LYS A 103 9.57 17.65 -21.79
CA LYS A 103 10.04 17.83 -23.16
C LYS A 103 9.25 16.96 -24.16
N ALA A 104 8.94 15.72 -23.78
CA ALA A 104 8.15 14.81 -24.61
C ALA A 104 6.68 15.26 -24.69
N ILE A 105 6.13 15.84 -23.62
CA ILE A 105 4.79 16.46 -23.64
C ILE A 105 4.72 17.61 -24.66
N ALA A 106 5.75 18.46 -24.69
CA ALA A 106 5.84 19.57 -25.64
C ALA A 106 5.96 19.09 -27.10
N GLU A 107 6.72 18.02 -27.37
CA GLU A 107 6.78 17.41 -28.70
C GLU A 107 5.44 16.82 -29.13
N ILE A 108 4.74 16.13 -28.23
CA ILE A 108 3.41 15.55 -28.50
C ILE A 108 2.38 16.66 -28.78
N GLN A 109 2.42 17.76 -28.03
CA GLN A 109 1.60 18.94 -28.30
C GLN A 109 1.91 19.55 -29.67
N SER A 110 3.19 19.67 -30.04
CA SER A 110 3.59 20.20 -31.35
C SER A 110 3.09 19.31 -32.51
N ILE A 111 3.09 17.98 -32.33
CA ILE A 111 2.59 17.05 -33.34
C ILE A 111 1.06 17.14 -33.45
N LEU A 112 0.35 17.17 -32.31
CA LEU A 112 -1.11 17.27 -32.29
C LEU A 112 -1.59 18.58 -32.93
N GLU A 113 -0.98 19.71 -32.59
CA GLU A 113 -1.32 21.00 -33.20
C GLU A 113 -1.08 21.00 -34.71
N ARG A 114 -0.01 20.34 -35.19
CA ARG A 114 0.32 20.26 -36.61
C ARG A 114 -0.64 19.37 -37.40
N GLU A 115 -1.02 18.22 -36.85
CA GLU A 115 -1.79 17.20 -37.58
C GLU A 115 -3.31 17.38 -37.45
N THR A 116 -3.79 17.94 -36.34
CA THR A 116 -5.23 18.03 -36.04
C THR A 116 -5.75 19.46 -35.94
N GLY A 117 -4.87 20.45 -35.81
CA GLY A 117 -5.25 21.85 -35.60
C GLY A 117 -5.85 22.15 -34.23
N GLU A 118 -5.95 21.16 -33.34
CA GLU A 118 -6.50 21.31 -32.00
C GLU A 118 -5.43 21.78 -31.01
N ARG A 119 -5.69 22.89 -30.33
CA ARG A 119 -4.91 23.31 -29.15
C ARG A 119 -5.53 22.68 -27.91
N VAL A 120 -4.78 21.79 -27.25
CA VAL A 120 -5.21 21.30 -25.94
C VAL A 120 -5.18 22.47 -24.97
N ASN A 121 -6.36 22.83 -24.44
CA ASN A 121 -6.52 23.99 -23.57
C ASN A 121 -5.52 23.92 -22.41
N ALA A 122 -4.65 24.93 -22.29
CA ALA A 122 -3.67 25.02 -21.21
C ALA A 122 -4.33 24.97 -19.82
N LEU A 123 -5.64 25.25 -19.73
CA LEU A 123 -6.47 25.13 -18.52
C LEU A 123 -6.76 23.68 -18.08
N LEU A 124 -6.52 22.66 -18.90
CA LEU A 124 -6.47 21.25 -18.49
C LEU A 124 -5.10 20.88 -17.86
N PHE A 125 -4.09 21.73 -18.04
CA PHE A 125 -2.73 21.55 -17.51
C PHE A 125 -2.31 22.61 -16.47
N SER A 126 -3.06 23.70 -16.32
CA SER A 126 -2.75 24.80 -15.40
C SER A 126 -3.78 24.87 -14.26
N SER A 127 -3.71 23.94 -13.30
CA SER A 127 -4.06 24.29 -11.93
C SER A 127 -2.85 24.96 -11.29
N THR A 128 -2.60 26.21 -11.67
CA THR A 128 -1.70 27.12 -10.96
C THR A 128 -2.35 27.49 -9.62
N ARG A 129 -2.33 26.57 -8.65
CA ARG A 129 -2.35 26.98 -7.24
C ARG A 129 -0.98 27.55 -6.94
N SER A 130 -0.94 28.86 -6.76
CA SER A 130 0.16 29.63 -6.19
C SER A 130 0.84 28.83 -5.08
N ILE A 131 2.03 28.30 -5.38
CA ILE A 131 2.94 27.76 -4.38
C ILE A 131 3.53 29.00 -3.72
N ALA A 132 2.97 29.36 -2.55
CA ALA A 132 3.67 30.25 -1.63
C ALA A 132 5.12 29.72 -1.48
N PRO A 133 6.14 30.59 -1.43
CA PRO A 133 7.53 30.16 -1.42
C PRO A 133 7.71 29.17 -0.27
N ARG A 134 7.87 27.89 -0.61
CA ARG A 134 8.20 26.83 0.34
C ARG A 134 9.46 27.31 1.04
N SER A 135 9.34 27.64 2.33
CA SER A 135 10.50 27.74 3.21
C SER A 135 11.35 26.51 2.94
N ARG A 136 12.67 26.68 2.86
CA ARG A 136 13.62 25.58 2.63
C ARG A 136 13.40 24.54 3.74
N ARG A 137 12.52 23.56 3.51
CA ARG A 137 12.33 22.41 4.37
C ARG A 137 13.68 21.70 4.45
N GLY A 138 14.09 21.34 5.67
CA GLY A 138 15.24 20.48 5.87
C GLY A 138 15.08 19.21 5.03
N LYS A 139 16.19 18.69 4.52
CA LYS A 139 16.17 17.40 3.82
C LYS A 139 15.74 16.34 4.85
N ARG A 140 14.62 15.65 4.61
CA ARG A 140 14.17 14.53 5.45
C ARG A 140 15.33 13.57 5.71
N PRO A 141 15.53 13.09 6.95
CA PRO A 141 16.53 12.09 7.25
C PRO A 141 16.39 10.86 6.34
N SER A 142 17.49 10.27 5.91
CA SER A 142 17.49 9.09 5.04
C SER A 142 18.00 7.86 5.79
N LEU A 143 17.30 6.74 5.67
CA LEU A 143 17.74 5.45 6.21
C LEU A 143 18.96 4.94 5.43
N THR A 144 19.91 4.34 6.15
CA THR A 144 20.95 3.55 5.50
C THR A 144 20.35 2.26 4.95
N PRO A 145 20.92 1.66 3.89
CA PRO A 145 20.42 0.39 3.35
C PRO A 145 20.35 -0.73 4.40
N LYS A 146 21.34 -0.78 5.30
CA LYS A 146 21.38 -1.72 6.42
C LYS A 146 20.22 -1.49 7.39
N ARG A 147 20.03 -0.26 7.87
CA ARG A 147 18.96 0.07 8.81
C ARG A 147 17.57 -0.15 8.22
N PHE A 148 17.39 0.16 6.94
CA PHE A 148 16.19 -0.17 6.19
C PHE A 148 15.89 -1.67 6.20
N ALA A 149 16.87 -2.51 5.84
CA ALA A 149 16.70 -3.97 5.81
C ALA A 149 16.40 -4.55 7.21
N GLU A 150 17.08 -4.05 8.25
CA GLU A 150 16.82 -4.44 9.66
C GLU A 150 15.37 -4.17 10.06
N ILE A 151 14.85 -2.97 9.74
CA ILE A 151 13.46 -2.59 10.06
C ILE A 151 12.47 -3.48 9.30
N CYS A 152 12.70 -3.72 8.01
CA CYS A 152 11.84 -4.59 7.20
C CYS A 152 11.76 -6.02 7.75
N ILE A 153 12.91 -6.61 8.10
CA ILE A 153 12.98 -7.98 8.64
C ILE A 153 12.32 -8.03 10.02
N LEU A 154 12.58 -7.05 10.89
CA LEU A 154 11.95 -6.97 12.20
C LEU A 154 10.42 -6.87 12.10
N ALA A 155 9.91 -5.98 11.26
CA ALA A 155 8.47 -5.84 11.03
C ALA A 155 7.85 -7.13 10.46
N GLY A 156 8.54 -7.80 9.54
CA GLY A 156 8.12 -9.09 8.99
C GLY A 156 8.07 -10.22 10.03
N ARG A 157 9.02 -10.27 10.97
CA ARG A 157 9.04 -11.22 12.09
C ARG A 157 7.86 -11.00 13.03
N ILE A 158 7.70 -9.78 13.52
CA ILE A 158 6.59 -9.41 14.43
C ILE A 158 5.23 -9.69 13.80
N ARG A 159 5.08 -9.38 12.52
CA ARG A 159 3.89 -9.69 11.75
C ARG A 159 3.61 -11.20 11.70
N SER A 160 4.65 -12.00 11.44
CA SER A 160 4.55 -13.45 11.33
C SER A 160 4.23 -14.11 12.67
N ASP A 161 4.84 -13.64 13.75
CA ASP A 161 4.60 -14.12 15.12
C ASP A 161 3.13 -13.89 15.55
N ALA A 162 2.52 -12.80 15.09
CA ALA A 162 1.10 -12.53 15.27
C ALA A 162 0.16 -13.39 14.39
N GLY A 163 0.71 -14.37 13.66
CA GLY A 163 -0.05 -15.29 12.80
C GLY A 163 -0.61 -14.65 11.54
N ALA A 164 -0.17 -13.43 11.17
CA ALA A 164 -0.57 -12.79 9.94
C ALA A 164 0.25 -13.32 8.76
N GLY A 165 -0.31 -14.28 8.03
CA GLY A 165 0.34 -14.87 6.87
C GLY A 165 0.68 -13.85 5.77
N GLU A 166 1.60 -14.24 4.88
CA GLU A 166 2.11 -13.43 3.76
C GLU A 166 1.01 -12.80 2.90
N LEU A 167 -0.15 -13.44 2.76
CA LEU A 167 -1.22 -13.02 1.84
C LEU A 167 -2.39 -12.32 2.53
N SER A 168 -2.40 -12.24 3.86
CA SER A 168 -3.53 -11.71 4.61
C SER A 168 -3.31 -10.26 5.03
N ARG A 169 -4.33 -9.41 4.95
CA ARG A 169 -4.28 -8.10 5.62
C ARG A 169 -4.12 -8.29 7.12
N LEU A 170 -3.22 -7.53 7.73
CA LEU A 170 -3.09 -7.50 9.18
C LEU A 170 -4.37 -6.92 9.78
N LYS A 171 -5.00 -7.63 10.73
CA LYS A 171 -6.13 -7.10 11.48
C LYS A 171 -5.60 -6.37 12.70
N VAL A 172 -5.55 -5.04 12.64
CA VAL A 172 -4.84 -4.21 13.64
C VAL A 172 -5.35 -4.45 15.07
N GLY A 173 -6.67 -4.52 15.30
CA GLY A 173 -7.21 -4.83 16.63
C GLY A 173 -6.71 -6.16 17.20
N ARG A 174 -6.84 -7.26 16.43
CA ARG A 174 -6.33 -8.58 16.83
C ARG A 174 -4.81 -8.61 17.01
N PHE A 175 -4.10 -7.82 16.22
CA PHE A 175 -2.65 -7.70 16.35
C PHE A 175 -2.27 -7.00 17.66
N LEU A 176 -2.95 -5.92 18.04
CA LEU A 176 -2.74 -5.27 19.34
C LEU A 176 -3.08 -6.19 20.51
N GLU A 177 -4.18 -6.95 20.43
CA GLU A 177 -4.54 -7.99 21.42
C GLU A 177 -3.43 -9.05 21.55
N HIS A 178 -2.86 -9.49 20.43
CA HIS A 178 -1.75 -10.45 20.42
C HIS A 178 -0.49 -9.87 21.08
N LEU A 179 -0.13 -8.62 20.78
CA LEU A 179 1.01 -7.96 21.41
C LEU A 179 0.82 -7.81 22.93
N ALA A 180 -0.36 -7.37 23.38
CA ALA A 180 -0.66 -7.23 24.80
C ALA A 180 -0.69 -8.56 25.56
N ALA A 181 -1.06 -9.65 24.89
CA ALA A 181 -0.99 -10.99 25.46
C ALA A 181 0.42 -11.60 25.45
N SER A 182 1.40 -10.93 24.82
CA SER A 182 2.78 -11.39 24.69
C SER A 182 3.67 -10.80 25.78
N ASP A 183 4.77 -11.47 26.11
CA ASP A 183 5.75 -11.01 27.10
C ASP A 183 6.69 -9.92 26.51
N LEU A 184 6.10 -8.83 26.02
CA LEU A 184 6.79 -7.76 25.28
C LEU A 184 6.79 -6.41 26.00
N ALA A 185 6.28 -6.32 27.23
CA ALA A 185 6.12 -5.04 27.95
C ALA A 185 5.36 -4.00 27.09
N PHE A 186 4.29 -4.46 26.44
CA PHE A 186 3.40 -3.67 25.59
C PHE A 186 1.98 -3.88 26.08
N ASP A 187 1.22 -2.79 26.21
CA ASP A 187 -0.22 -2.81 26.44
C ASP A 187 -0.89 -1.74 25.58
N TRP A 188 -2.21 -1.78 25.47
CA TRP A 188 -2.98 -0.76 24.76
C TRP A 188 -4.35 -0.52 25.41
N GLU A 189 -4.81 0.72 25.32
CA GLU A 189 -6.11 1.12 25.84
C GLU A 189 -6.85 1.99 24.82
N ALA A 190 -8.11 1.65 24.55
CA ALA A 190 -9.01 2.51 23.81
C ALA A 190 -9.72 3.48 24.77
N VAL A 191 -9.63 4.78 24.48
CA VAL A 191 -10.24 5.84 25.28
C VAL A 191 -11.20 6.66 24.43
N GLU A 192 -12.25 7.22 25.03
CA GLU A 192 -13.18 8.10 24.32
C GLU A 192 -12.44 9.33 23.75
N HIS A 193 -11.56 9.91 24.57
CA HIS A 193 -10.71 11.04 24.21
C HIS A 193 -9.31 10.89 24.79
N LEU A 194 -8.29 11.21 24.00
CA LEU A 194 -6.93 11.25 24.50
C LEU A 194 -6.78 12.37 25.55
N PRO A 195 -5.91 12.17 26.57
CA PRO A 195 -5.60 13.21 27.56
C PRO A 195 -5.26 14.56 26.91
N PRO A 196 -5.61 15.71 27.52
CA PRO A 196 -5.41 17.04 26.92
C PRO A 196 -3.97 17.35 26.49
N VAL A 197 -2.99 16.74 27.16
CA VAL A 197 -1.56 16.82 26.83
C VAL A 197 -1.24 16.23 25.44
N PHE A 198 -2.07 15.33 24.93
CA PHE A 198 -1.98 14.74 23.60
C PHE A 198 -3.05 15.30 22.64
N SER A 199 -3.65 16.45 22.94
CA SER A 199 -4.71 17.04 22.13
C SER A 199 -4.32 17.16 20.65
N GLY A 200 -5.12 16.52 19.78
CA GLY A 200 -4.93 16.49 18.33
C GLY A 200 -4.32 15.19 17.83
N ALA A 201 -3.62 14.44 18.67
CA ALA A 201 -3.08 13.13 18.34
C ALA A 201 -4.17 12.16 17.89
N PHE A 202 -3.80 11.21 17.03
CA PHE A 202 -4.69 10.09 16.65
C PHE A 202 -4.54 8.90 17.60
N ALA A 203 -3.29 8.64 18.00
CA ALA A 203 -2.87 7.70 19.00
C ALA A 203 -1.57 8.23 19.63
N CYS A 204 -1.18 7.70 20.77
CA CYS A 204 0.14 7.97 21.33
C CYS A 204 0.67 6.77 22.10
N MET A 205 1.97 6.51 21.96
CA MET A 205 2.70 5.67 22.90
C MET A 205 2.97 6.43 24.21
N THR A 206 2.90 5.79 25.37
CA THR A 206 3.27 6.35 26.68
C THR A 206 3.87 5.27 27.59
N VAL A 207 4.38 5.62 28.78
CA VAL A 207 4.67 4.62 29.84
C VAL A 207 3.37 4.15 30.46
N GLY A 208 3.20 2.83 30.55
CA GLY A 208 2.19 2.16 31.37
C GLY A 208 2.80 1.44 32.58
N PRO A 209 1.99 0.82 33.43
CA PRO A 209 2.46 0.11 34.63
C PRO A 209 3.45 -1.02 34.33
N ASP A 210 3.23 -1.72 33.21
CA ASP A 210 3.95 -2.94 32.83
C ASP A 210 4.86 -2.75 31.60
N GLY A 211 5.10 -1.50 31.18
CA GLY A 211 5.94 -1.20 30.01
C GLY A 211 5.46 -0.01 29.21
N HIS A 212 5.36 -0.16 27.89
CA HIS A 212 4.79 0.86 27.00
C HIS A 212 3.28 0.63 26.85
N LEU A 213 2.51 1.72 26.87
CA LEU A 213 1.08 1.73 26.70
C LEU A 213 0.71 2.54 25.45
N LEU A 214 0.00 1.93 24.51
CA LEU A 214 -0.60 2.63 23.37
C LEU A 214 -1.99 3.15 23.76
N LEU A 215 -2.16 4.47 23.83
CA LEU A 215 -3.47 5.09 23.95
C LEU A 215 -4.02 5.39 22.56
N VAL A 216 -5.24 4.94 22.28
CA VAL A 216 -5.93 5.18 21.00
C VAL A 216 -7.35 5.69 21.25
N GLU A 217 -7.79 6.67 20.47
CA GLU A 217 -9.21 7.08 20.51
C GLU A 217 -10.11 5.95 19.95
N GLU A 218 -11.20 5.61 20.64
CA GLU A 218 -12.15 4.55 20.23
C GLU A 218 -12.63 4.71 18.78
N GLU A 219 -12.96 5.94 18.36
CA GLU A 219 -13.39 6.24 16.99
C GLU A 219 -12.30 5.89 15.95
N ARG A 220 -11.03 6.08 16.32
CA ARG A 220 -9.86 5.84 15.46
C ARG A 220 -9.52 4.37 15.39
N LEU A 221 -9.59 3.66 16.52
CA LEU A 221 -9.48 2.20 16.54
C LEU A 221 -10.57 1.57 15.65
N GLY A 222 -11.83 1.98 15.82
CA GLY A 222 -12.93 1.50 14.98
C GLY A 222 -12.75 1.84 13.50
N SER A 223 -12.07 2.95 13.17
CA SER A 223 -11.71 3.29 11.79
C SER A 223 -10.60 2.38 11.23
N ALA A 224 -9.58 2.07 12.02
CA ALA A 224 -8.53 1.14 11.63
C ALA A 224 -9.07 -0.28 11.42
N GLU A 225 -10.01 -0.73 12.26
CA GLU A 225 -10.70 -2.02 12.11
C GLU A 225 -11.60 -2.09 10.86
N ARG A 226 -12.12 -0.94 10.42
CA ARG A 226 -12.85 -0.79 9.14
C ARG A 226 -11.94 -0.59 7.93
N ASP A 227 -10.67 -0.95 8.05
CA ASP A 227 -9.67 -0.88 6.99
C ASP A 227 -9.34 0.53 6.47
N VAL A 228 -9.54 1.57 7.28
CA VAL A 228 -9.08 2.93 6.90
C VAL A 228 -7.55 2.97 6.94
N ALA A 229 -6.92 3.02 5.76
CA ALA A 229 -5.47 2.95 5.59
C ALA A 229 -4.69 3.93 6.49
N PHE A 230 -5.16 5.18 6.59
CA PHE A 230 -4.52 6.18 7.45
C PHE A 230 -4.51 5.77 8.92
N ALA A 231 -5.67 5.35 9.46
CA ALA A 231 -5.77 4.96 10.87
C ALA A 231 -4.94 3.70 11.17
N ARG A 232 -4.90 2.73 10.24
CA ARG A 232 -4.06 1.54 10.35
C ARG A 232 -2.58 1.90 10.40
N HIS A 233 -2.16 2.79 9.52
CA HIS A 233 -0.77 3.25 9.43
C HIS A 233 -0.35 3.94 10.72
N VAL A 234 -1.16 4.84 11.27
CA VAL A 234 -0.86 5.52 12.53
C VAL A 234 -0.68 4.53 13.68
N LEU A 235 -1.55 3.53 13.81
CA LEU A 235 -1.39 2.52 14.87
C LEU A 235 -0.13 1.67 14.67
N ALA A 236 0.16 1.29 13.43
CA ALA A 236 1.39 0.57 13.09
C ALA A 236 2.66 1.42 13.34
N HIS A 237 2.56 2.74 13.15
CA HIS A 237 3.62 3.71 13.42
C HIS A 237 3.94 3.76 14.91
N GLU A 238 2.94 3.93 15.77
CA GLU A 238 3.14 3.96 17.22
C GLU A 238 3.73 2.63 17.73
N VAL A 239 3.29 1.49 17.18
CA VAL A 239 3.92 0.19 17.47
C VAL A 239 5.39 0.16 17.01
N GLY A 240 5.72 0.82 15.91
CA GLY A 240 7.12 0.99 15.47
C GLY A 240 7.98 1.70 16.51
N HIS A 241 7.45 2.72 17.20
CA HIS A 241 8.15 3.35 18.31
C HIS A 241 8.44 2.39 19.45
N HIS A 242 7.49 1.51 19.80
CA HIS A 242 7.72 0.49 20.82
C HIS A 242 8.92 -0.40 20.46
N PHE A 243 8.99 -0.94 19.24
CA PHE A 243 10.04 -1.90 18.88
C PHE A 243 11.39 -1.27 18.55
N LEU A 244 11.41 -0.08 17.95
CA LEU A 244 12.65 0.55 17.48
C LEU A 244 13.27 1.53 18.47
N HIS A 245 12.44 2.10 19.34
CA HIS A 245 12.80 3.26 20.15
C HIS A 245 12.54 3.07 21.64
N ALA A 246 12.21 1.86 22.10
CA ALA A 246 11.98 1.50 23.51
C ALA A 246 12.92 2.17 24.53
N SER A 247 14.22 2.20 24.25
CA SER A 247 15.20 2.80 25.17
C SER A 247 15.07 4.32 25.31
N LEU A 248 14.57 4.99 24.27
CA LEU A 248 14.24 6.43 24.30
C LEU A 248 12.94 6.67 25.07
N LEU A 249 12.07 5.65 25.18
CA LEU A 249 10.81 5.66 25.91
C LEU A 249 11.00 5.43 27.42
N ALA A 250 12.10 4.81 27.86
CA ALA A 250 12.37 4.50 29.27
C ALA A 250 12.87 5.68 30.15
N GLY A 251 13.06 6.88 29.59
CA GLY A 251 13.47 8.07 30.33
C GLY A 251 12.28 8.74 31.05
N GLY A 252 12.22 8.61 32.37
CA GLY A 252 11.15 9.20 33.19
C GLY A 252 10.97 10.71 32.98
N ASP A 253 9.70 11.12 32.84
CA ASP A 253 9.13 12.47 32.66
C ASP A 253 8.71 12.92 31.23
N SER A 254 8.98 12.17 30.17
CA SER A 254 8.80 12.68 28.80
C SER A 254 7.54 12.19 28.08
N ILE A 255 6.67 13.12 27.69
CA ILE A 255 5.74 12.96 26.55
C ILE A 255 6.54 12.39 25.35
N PHE A 256 6.07 11.28 24.81
CA PHE A 256 6.82 10.16 24.23
C PHE A 256 7.37 10.35 22.81
N LEU A 257 7.71 11.59 22.45
CA LEU A 257 7.67 12.20 21.11
C LEU A 257 6.41 13.05 21.02
N ALA A 258 6.55 14.28 20.50
CA ALA A 258 5.38 15.14 20.32
C ALA A 258 4.40 14.38 19.43
N PRO A 259 3.11 14.27 19.81
CA PRO A 259 2.13 13.61 18.98
C PRO A 259 2.32 14.09 17.57
N GLN A 260 2.53 13.16 16.64
CA GLN A 260 2.87 13.51 15.27
C GLN A 260 2.01 14.69 14.81
N GLU A 261 2.62 15.69 14.19
CA GLU A 261 1.90 16.80 13.55
C GLU A 261 0.97 16.31 12.41
N LEU A 262 0.78 15.00 12.23
CA LEU A 262 -0.41 14.40 11.62
C LEU A 262 -1.73 14.94 12.22
N ALA A 263 -1.69 15.33 13.48
CA ALA A 263 -2.74 15.88 14.31
C ALA A 263 -3.22 17.30 13.96
N ARG A 264 -2.31 18.17 13.49
CA ARG A 264 -2.59 19.62 13.46
C ARG A 264 -3.57 20.02 12.37
N ASN A 265 -3.83 19.14 11.42
CA ASN A 265 -4.84 19.34 10.38
C ASN A 265 -6.06 18.46 10.66
N ARG A 266 -6.92 18.91 11.59
CA ARG A 266 -8.29 18.43 11.73
C ARG A 266 -9.01 18.54 10.38
N SER A 267 -9.02 17.49 9.58
CA SER A 267 -10.02 17.38 8.52
C SER A 267 -11.34 17.03 9.19
N GLN A 268 -12.24 18.01 9.35
CA GLN A 268 -13.63 17.78 9.76
C GLN A 268 -14.42 16.88 8.78
N LEU A 269 -13.75 16.34 7.76
CA LEU A 269 -14.29 15.45 6.76
C LEU A 269 -13.32 14.27 6.66
N ILE A 270 -13.65 13.17 7.33
CA ILE A 270 -13.09 11.84 7.07
C ILE A 270 -13.70 11.38 5.73
N GLY A 271 -13.30 12.04 4.66
CA GLY A 271 -13.52 11.62 3.29
C GLY A 271 -12.18 11.13 2.77
N SER A 272 -12.19 9.96 2.14
CA SER A 272 -11.05 9.34 1.47
C SER A 272 -10.18 10.35 0.70
N ASP A 273 -8.86 10.17 0.78
CA ASP A 273 -7.82 10.77 -0.08
C ASP A 273 -7.27 12.17 0.26
N ARG A 274 -7.48 12.74 1.45
CA ARG A 274 -6.75 13.96 1.83
C ARG A 274 -5.38 13.68 2.46
N GLN A 275 -4.33 14.00 1.69
CA GLN A 275 -2.94 14.13 2.10
C GLN A 275 -2.83 14.96 3.39
N ILE A 276 -2.51 14.30 4.50
CA ILE A 276 -1.99 14.97 5.68
C ILE A 276 -0.48 15.14 5.44
N GLU A 277 -0.04 16.39 5.27
CA GLU A 277 1.36 16.70 4.97
C GLU A 277 2.20 16.44 6.24
N GLN A 278 2.76 15.23 6.36
CA GLN A 278 3.64 14.82 7.46
C GLN A 278 4.93 15.63 7.48
N VAL A 279 5.24 16.27 8.62
CA VAL A 279 6.55 16.87 8.90
C VAL A 279 7.38 15.83 9.66
N VAL A 280 8.09 14.98 8.91
CA VAL A 280 9.01 13.98 9.45
C VAL A 280 10.43 14.56 9.49
N ASP A 281 10.76 15.22 10.59
CA ASP A 281 12.04 15.93 10.75
C ASP A 281 13.09 15.14 11.55
N ARG A 282 12.69 14.00 12.14
CA ARG A 282 13.52 13.15 13.00
C ARG A 282 13.75 11.78 12.38
N LEU A 283 14.92 11.17 12.62
CA LEU A 283 15.26 9.86 12.05
C LEU A 283 14.34 8.78 12.61
N GLU A 284 14.02 8.88 13.89
CA GLU A 284 13.14 7.99 14.64
C GLU A 284 11.75 7.91 14.01
N GLU A 285 11.22 9.05 13.57
CA GLU A 285 9.94 9.11 12.85
C GLU A 285 10.04 8.47 11.46
N VAL A 286 11.17 8.62 10.75
CA VAL A 286 11.39 7.92 9.46
C VAL A 286 11.46 6.42 9.65
N GLU A 287 12.08 5.98 10.76
CA GLU A 287 12.20 4.57 11.13
C GLU A 287 10.84 3.97 11.49
N ALA A 288 10.02 4.68 12.27
CA ALA A 288 8.66 4.26 12.62
C ALA A 288 7.71 4.24 11.40
N GLU A 289 7.78 5.20 10.48
CA GLU A 289 7.02 5.17 9.20
C GLU A 289 7.43 3.97 8.32
N CYS A 290 8.74 3.67 8.29
CA CYS A 290 9.27 2.52 7.57
C CYS A 290 8.72 1.24 8.20
N PHE A 291 8.81 1.12 9.51
CA PHE A 291 8.28 -0.02 10.25
C PHE A 291 6.78 -0.21 10.00
N ALA A 292 5.99 0.86 10.11
CA ALA A 292 4.55 0.81 9.90
C ALA A 292 4.18 0.22 8.53
N THR A 293 4.86 0.71 7.48
CA THR A 293 4.66 0.22 6.11
C THR A 293 4.94 -1.28 5.99
N PHE A 294 6.03 -1.76 6.59
CA PHE A 294 6.43 -3.17 6.47
C PHE A 294 5.75 -4.11 7.47
N LEU A 295 5.17 -3.57 8.54
CA LEU A 295 4.27 -4.31 9.42
C LEU A 295 2.95 -4.58 8.69
N LEU A 296 2.44 -3.59 7.95
CA LEU A 296 1.18 -3.70 7.20
C LEU A 296 1.36 -4.49 5.89
N ILE A 297 2.48 -4.30 5.19
CA ILE A 297 2.82 -4.98 3.95
C ILE A 297 4.08 -5.84 4.16
N PRO A 298 4.00 -7.18 4.02
CA PRO A 298 5.18 -8.02 4.12
C PRO A 298 6.20 -7.61 3.05
N TRP A 299 7.44 -7.38 3.45
CA TRP A 299 8.48 -6.83 2.60
C TRP A 299 8.79 -7.75 1.40
N GLU A 300 8.57 -9.06 1.54
CA GLU A 300 8.68 -10.07 0.49
C GLU A 300 7.70 -9.80 -0.67
N ALA A 301 6.56 -9.14 -0.41
CA ALA A 301 5.62 -8.74 -1.45
C ALA A 301 6.22 -7.68 -2.41
N PHE A 302 7.16 -6.86 -1.92
CA PHE A 302 7.88 -5.90 -2.75
C PHE A 302 8.89 -6.59 -3.67
N LEU A 303 9.51 -7.70 -3.23
CA LEU A 303 10.42 -8.49 -4.07
C LEU A 303 9.70 -9.18 -5.24
N LYS A 304 8.41 -9.49 -5.09
CA LYS A 304 7.59 -10.12 -6.13
C LYS A 304 7.28 -9.18 -7.32
N GLY A 305 7.79 -7.95 -7.31
CA GLY A 305 7.62 -6.98 -8.41
C GLY A 305 6.19 -6.42 -8.54
N THR A 306 5.35 -6.60 -7.53
CA THR A 306 3.96 -6.13 -7.53
C THR A 306 3.92 -4.60 -7.53
N GLU A 307 3.14 -3.98 -8.41
CA GLU A 307 3.07 -2.52 -8.44
C GLU A 307 2.57 -1.91 -7.12
N ALA A 308 3.11 -0.74 -6.76
CA ALA A 308 2.82 -0.07 -5.50
C ALA A 308 1.31 0.17 -5.25
N ALA A 309 0.53 0.44 -6.30
CA ALA A 309 -0.92 0.62 -6.20
C ALA A 309 -1.63 -0.64 -5.69
N TYR A 310 -1.21 -1.81 -6.14
CA TYR A 310 -1.78 -3.07 -5.71
C TYR A 310 -1.28 -3.48 -4.33
N LEU A 311 -0.01 -3.22 -3.99
CA LEU A 311 0.48 -3.42 -2.62
C LEU A 311 -0.33 -2.57 -1.62
N ALA A 312 -0.53 -1.30 -1.92
CA ALA A 312 -1.34 -0.41 -1.09
C ALA A 312 -2.78 -0.92 -0.93
N LYS A 313 -3.44 -1.28 -2.04
CA LYS A 313 -4.83 -1.78 -2.04
C LYS A 313 -4.95 -3.13 -1.34
N ASP A 314 -4.11 -4.10 -1.68
CA ASP A 314 -4.24 -5.49 -1.23
C ASP A 314 -3.95 -5.61 0.28
N TYR A 315 -3.06 -4.78 0.83
CA TYR A 315 -2.69 -4.81 2.25
C TYR A 315 -3.34 -3.72 3.12
N GLY A 316 -4.04 -2.75 2.50
CA GLY A 316 -4.73 -1.68 3.21
C GLY A 316 -3.78 -0.63 3.77
N GLU A 317 -2.86 -0.16 2.93
CA GLU A 317 -1.83 0.85 3.24
C GLU A 317 -1.96 2.05 2.30
N GLN A 318 -1.39 3.19 2.69
CA GLN A 318 -1.33 4.42 1.91
C GLN A 318 -0.38 4.29 0.73
N LEU A 319 -0.87 4.61 -0.48
CA LEU A 319 -0.08 4.52 -1.71
C LEU A 319 1.22 5.35 -1.67
N ASP A 320 1.18 6.52 -1.05
CA ASP A 320 2.34 7.40 -0.96
C ASP A 320 3.46 6.79 -0.10
N GLU A 321 3.11 6.06 0.97
CA GLU A 321 4.05 5.31 1.79
C GLU A 321 4.66 4.13 1.04
N VAL A 322 3.83 3.36 0.34
CA VAL A 322 4.33 2.26 -0.50
C VAL A 322 5.30 2.76 -1.56
N LYS A 323 4.94 3.83 -2.28
CA LYS A 323 5.78 4.44 -3.32
C LYS A 323 7.09 4.98 -2.76
N ARG A 324 7.10 5.46 -1.51
CA ARG A 324 8.29 5.98 -0.83
C ARG A 324 9.37 4.91 -0.68
N TYR A 325 8.99 3.70 -0.24
CA TYR A 325 9.96 2.64 0.03
C TYR A 325 10.20 1.69 -1.14
N TYR A 326 9.30 1.64 -2.13
CA TYR A 326 9.43 0.81 -3.33
C TYR A 326 10.80 0.87 -4.04
N PRO A 327 11.45 2.04 -4.21
CA PRO A 327 12.74 2.13 -4.90
C PRO A 327 13.88 1.41 -4.16
N HIS A 328 13.77 1.21 -2.84
CA HIS A 328 14.81 0.54 -2.07
C HIS A 328 14.95 -0.94 -2.45
N PHE A 329 13.88 -1.60 -2.90
CA PHE A 329 13.93 -2.98 -3.38
C PHE A 329 14.56 -3.14 -4.77
N LYS A 330 14.93 -2.03 -5.43
CA LYS A 330 15.73 -2.01 -6.66
C LYS A 330 17.18 -1.60 -6.40
N ASN A 331 17.53 -1.28 -5.15
CA ASN A 331 18.86 -0.83 -4.78
C ASN A 331 19.72 -2.04 -4.34
N THR A 332 20.79 -2.32 -5.07
CA THR A 332 21.71 -3.43 -4.78
C THR A 332 22.23 -3.40 -3.35
N ALA A 333 22.57 -2.22 -2.81
CA ALA A 333 23.08 -2.11 -1.44
C ALA A 333 22.03 -2.48 -0.37
N ALA A 334 20.75 -2.24 -0.66
CA ALA A 334 19.67 -2.68 0.23
C ALA A 334 19.47 -4.19 0.13
N LEU A 335 19.45 -4.74 -1.08
CA LEU A 335 19.34 -6.20 -1.30
C LEU A 335 20.51 -6.96 -0.66
N ASP A 336 21.73 -6.45 -0.76
CA ASP A 336 22.91 -7.01 -0.11
C ASP A 336 22.79 -6.98 1.42
N ALA A 337 22.20 -5.92 1.98
CA ALA A 337 21.94 -5.85 3.42
C ALA A 337 20.91 -6.89 3.87
N PHE A 338 19.82 -7.10 3.14
CA PHE A 338 18.88 -8.19 3.44
C PHE A 338 19.56 -9.56 3.40
N ARG A 339 20.35 -9.83 2.34
CA ARG A 339 21.08 -11.10 2.21
C ARG A 339 22.04 -11.32 3.38
N ALA A 340 22.76 -10.28 3.79
CA ALA A 340 23.67 -10.36 4.93
C ALA A 340 22.94 -10.71 6.23
N ILE A 341 21.85 -9.99 6.55
CA ILE A 341 21.07 -10.22 7.78
C ILE A 341 20.48 -11.64 7.78
N LEU A 342 19.81 -12.05 6.70
CA LEU A 342 19.22 -13.38 6.59
C LEU A 342 20.26 -14.49 6.63
N TRP A 343 21.45 -14.25 6.09
CA TRP A 343 22.56 -15.20 6.16
C TRP A 343 23.06 -15.37 7.60
N GLU A 344 23.22 -14.27 8.33
CA GLU A 344 23.59 -14.26 9.76
C GLU A 344 22.54 -14.98 10.62
N ASP A 345 21.26 -14.81 10.30
CA ASP A 345 20.13 -15.46 10.97
C ASP A 345 19.92 -16.93 10.55
N GLY A 346 20.71 -17.44 9.60
CA GLY A 346 20.67 -18.84 9.14
C GLY A 346 19.61 -19.14 8.08
N GLU A 347 18.88 -18.15 7.59
CA GLU A 347 17.81 -18.25 6.59
C GLU A 347 18.35 -18.31 5.15
N ARG A 348 19.11 -19.36 4.81
CA ARG A 348 19.86 -19.45 3.55
C ARG A 348 19.05 -19.78 2.30
N SER A 349 17.78 -20.18 2.45
CA SER A 349 16.89 -20.57 1.35
C SER A 349 15.95 -19.45 0.91
N HIS A 350 16.14 -18.23 1.40
CA HIS A 350 15.25 -17.12 1.08
C HIS A 350 15.33 -16.73 -0.41
N PRO A 351 14.21 -16.43 -1.10
CA PRO A 351 14.21 -16.09 -2.53
C PRO A 351 15.12 -14.92 -2.92
N ILE A 352 15.44 -14.02 -1.99
CA ILE A 352 16.33 -12.87 -2.22
C ILE A 352 17.77 -13.25 -2.57
N PHE A 353 18.20 -14.49 -2.31
CA PHE A 353 19.51 -14.99 -2.76
C PHE A 353 19.54 -15.36 -4.26
N HIS A 354 18.38 -15.34 -4.93
CA HIS A 354 18.25 -15.67 -6.36
C HIS A 354 17.85 -14.48 -7.24
N ILE A 355 17.54 -13.35 -6.62
CA ILE A 355 17.37 -12.02 -7.22
C ILE A 355 18.72 -11.34 -7.21
#